data_AF-A0A496ADL0-F1
#
_entry.id   AF-A0A496ADL0-F1
#
_cell.length_a   1.000
_cell.length_b   1.000
_cell.length_c   1.000
_cell.angle_alpha   90.00
_cell.angle_beta   90.00
_cell.angle_gamma   90.00
#
_symmetry.space_group_name_H-M   'P 1'
#
loop_
_entity.id
_entity.type
_entity.pdbx_description
1 polymer ?
#
loop_
_entity_poly.entity_id
_entity_poly.type
_entity_poly.pdbx_seq_one_letter_code
_entity_poly.pdbx_strand_id
1 'polypeptide(L)'
;MKHRCKKRGDGIGYSGHKQQKGEKELTITDNKGFIIAPISVRPVNEHDTTILPEALTQLICFSNRIDLDLDGSALTLDSGFDSKVNKKSIKEQGLIPVIYPNKRNTKEPIAIARMFRWFKKDIYTERYKVERTFGWQDTYRKLALSYDKLKETRLGFRYLAYSMINFRTTFNNL
;
A
#
# COMPACT_ATOMS: atom_id res chain seq x y z
N MET A 1 -2.54 2.09 -3.15
CA MET A 1 -3.62 2.90 -3.76
C MET A 1 -3.28 3.25 -5.21
N LYS A 2 -4.25 3.67 -6.03
CA LYS A 2 -4.00 4.16 -7.41
C LYS A 2 -4.59 5.56 -7.57
N HIS A 3 -3.77 6.49 -8.06
CA HIS A 3 -4.08 7.92 -8.18
C HIS A 3 -4.32 8.31 -9.63
N ARG A 4 -5.43 9.01 -9.90
CA ARG A 4 -5.74 9.48 -11.25
C ARG A 4 -5.00 10.77 -11.55
N CYS A 5 -4.32 10.83 -12.69
CA CYS A 5 -3.65 12.03 -13.16
C CYS A 5 -4.22 12.47 -14.51
N LYS A 6 -4.55 13.76 -14.66
CA LYS A 6 -5.12 14.32 -15.91
C LYS A 6 -4.05 14.80 -16.88
N LYS A 7 -2.94 15.34 -16.38
CA LYS A 7 -1.81 15.81 -17.20
C LYS A 7 -0.80 14.68 -17.41
N ARG A 8 -0.09 14.73 -18.55
CA ARG A 8 1.13 13.93 -18.76
C ARG A 8 2.26 14.54 -17.93
N GLY A 9 3.13 13.70 -17.39
CA GLY A 9 4.21 14.06 -16.50
C GLY A 9 5.02 12.81 -16.15
N ASP A 10 6.22 13.01 -15.62
CA ASP A 10 7.11 11.90 -15.28
C ASP A 10 6.50 10.97 -14.22
N GLY A 11 6.75 9.67 -14.33
CA GLY A 11 6.20 8.62 -13.45
C GLY A 11 4.71 8.26 -13.64
N ILE A 12 4.03 8.77 -14.68
CA ILE A 12 2.60 8.46 -14.95
C ILE A 12 2.47 7.36 -16.01
N GLY A 13 1.78 6.27 -15.64
CA GLY A 13 1.47 5.14 -16.52
C GLY A 13 0.03 5.14 -17.03
N TYR A 14 -0.25 4.27 -18.01
CA TYR A 14 -1.62 4.01 -18.49
C TYR A 14 -2.05 2.57 -18.22
N SER A 15 -3.18 2.39 -17.53
CA SER A 15 -3.81 1.08 -17.35
C SER A 15 -4.78 0.79 -18.48
N GLY A 16 -4.47 -0.15 -19.37
CA GLY A 16 -5.41 -0.62 -20.39
C GLY A 16 -6.67 -1.25 -19.78
N HIS A 17 -6.51 -2.03 -18.71
CA HIS A 17 -7.61 -2.71 -18.01
C HIS A 17 -8.65 -1.75 -17.42
N LYS A 18 -8.24 -0.58 -16.91
CA LYS A 18 -9.15 0.40 -16.28
C LYS A 18 -9.33 1.67 -17.10
N GLN A 19 -8.74 1.73 -18.29
CA GLN A 19 -8.70 2.90 -19.16
C GLN A 19 -8.35 4.21 -18.43
N GLN A 20 -7.34 4.15 -17.56
CA GLN A 20 -6.99 5.26 -16.67
C GLN A 20 -5.49 5.56 -16.70
N LYS A 21 -5.16 6.86 -16.70
CA LYS A 21 -3.79 7.38 -16.51
C LYS A 21 -3.55 7.70 -15.04
N GLY A 22 -2.37 7.38 -14.56
CA GLY A 22 -2.04 7.63 -13.16
C GLY A 22 -0.75 7.00 -12.67
N GLU A 23 -0.58 7.10 -11.37
CA GLU A 23 0.46 6.42 -10.60
C GLU A 23 -0.19 5.55 -9.52
N LYS A 24 0.49 4.48 -9.15
CA LYS A 24 0.13 3.63 -8.03
C LYS A 24 1.09 3.92 -6.89
N GLU A 25 0.58 3.84 -5.68
CA GLU A 25 1.39 3.97 -4.49
C GLU A 25 1.24 2.76 -3.58
N LEU A 26 2.32 2.44 -2.88
CA LEU A 26 2.30 1.60 -1.72
C LEU A 26 2.60 2.48 -0.50
N THR A 27 1.61 2.60 0.37
CA THR A 27 1.69 3.32 1.65
C THR A 27 1.37 2.32 2.75
N ILE A 28 2.15 2.36 3.83
CA ILE A 28 2.00 1.45 4.97
C ILE A 28 1.44 2.23 6.14
N THR A 29 0.44 1.67 6.80
CA THR A 29 -0.25 2.25 7.94
C THR A 29 -0.41 1.21 9.04
N ASP A 30 -0.46 1.66 10.29
CA ASP A 30 -0.76 0.81 11.43
C ASP A 30 -2.28 0.56 11.59
N ASN A 31 -2.62 -0.29 12.56
CA ASN A 31 -4.01 -0.60 12.91
C ASN A 31 -4.75 0.54 13.63
N LYS A 32 -4.11 1.68 13.89
CA LYS A 32 -4.76 2.89 14.41
C LYS A 32 -5.03 3.90 13.29
N GLY A 33 -4.54 3.66 12.07
CA GLY A 33 -4.67 4.56 10.92
C GLY A 33 -3.59 5.65 10.89
N PHE A 34 -2.46 5.45 11.56
CA PHE A 34 -1.27 6.28 11.39
C PHE A 34 -0.47 5.75 10.21
N ILE A 35 -0.06 6.65 9.31
CA ILE A 35 0.83 6.33 8.20
C ILE A 35 2.26 6.22 8.76
N ILE A 36 2.90 5.07 8.56
CA ILE A 36 4.25 4.77 9.07
C ILE A 36 5.32 4.97 7.99
N ALA A 37 5.22 4.23 6.89
CA ALA A 37 6.35 4.03 5.97
C ALA A 37 6.32 5.00 4.78
N PRO A 38 7.48 5.24 4.14
CA PRO A 38 7.56 6.09 2.97
C PRO A 38 6.73 5.54 1.81
N ILE A 39 6.27 6.49 0.99
CA ILE A 39 5.39 6.24 -0.13
C ILE A 39 6.27 5.79 -1.32
N SER A 40 6.20 4.52 -1.70
CA SER A 40 6.73 4.13 -3.02
C SER A 40 5.68 4.41 -4.07
N VAL A 41 6.06 5.17 -5.10
CA VAL A 41 5.19 5.55 -6.22
C VAL A 41 5.76 5.01 -7.51
N ARG A 42 4.94 4.26 -8.25
CA ARG A 42 5.24 3.72 -9.58
C ARG A 42 4.17 4.08 -10.59
N PRO A 43 4.47 4.07 -11.89
CA PRO A 43 3.47 4.13 -12.95
C PRO A 43 2.40 3.02 -12.79
N VAL A 44 1.13 3.29 -13.13
CA VAL A 44 0.02 2.31 -12.96
C VAL A 44 0.16 1.06 -13.84
N ASN A 45 0.93 1.13 -14.93
CA ASN A 45 1.18 0.02 -15.85
C ASN A 45 2.19 -1.01 -15.32
N GLU A 46 3.01 -0.67 -14.33
CA GLU A 46 3.92 -1.64 -13.73
C GLU A 46 3.14 -2.67 -12.88
N HIS A 47 3.71 -3.85 -12.67
CA HIS A 47 3.09 -4.90 -11.85
C HIS A 47 3.21 -4.60 -10.35
N ASP A 48 2.16 -4.88 -9.57
CA ASP A 48 2.14 -4.58 -8.13
C ASP A 48 3.15 -5.41 -7.35
N THR A 49 3.59 -6.55 -7.89
CA THR A 49 4.65 -7.37 -7.29
C THR A 49 6.00 -6.67 -7.23
N THR A 50 6.30 -5.70 -8.10
CA THR A 50 7.63 -5.07 -8.19
C THR A 50 7.83 -3.89 -7.25
N ILE A 51 6.76 -3.32 -6.69
CA ILE A 51 6.86 -2.15 -5.79
C ILE A 51 7.16 -2.56 -4.34
N LEU A 52 6.80 -3.78 -3.95
CA LEU A 52 6.96 -4.25 -2.57
C LEU A 52 8.41 -4.33 -2.09
N PRO A 53 9.39 -4.87 -2.86
CA PRO A 53 10.76 -4.98 -2.37
C PRO A 53 11.36 -3.63 -1.97
N GLU A 54 11.19 -2.60 -2.80
CA GLU A 54 11.65 -1.24 -2.48
C GLU A 54 10.95 -0.68 -1.24
N ALA A 55 9.63 -0.77 -1.17
CA ALA A 55 8.86 -0.27 -0.03
C ALA A 55 9.21 -1.00 1.27
N LEU A 56 9.44 -2.31 1.21
CA LEU A 56 9.84 -3.13 2.35
C LEU A 56 11.23 -2.73 2.84
N THR A 57 12.22 -2.58 1.95
CA THR A 57 13.55 -2.09 2.32
C THR A 57 13.46 -0.73 3.01
N GLN A 58 12.68 0.19 2.43
CA GLN A 58 12.51 1.52 3.02
C GLN A 58 11.82 1.48 4.39
N LEU A 59 10.81 0.62 4.57
CA LEU A 59 10.16 0.40 5.87
C LEU A 59 11.17 -0.06 6.92
N ILE A 60 11.96 -1.09 6.62
CA ILE A 60 12.93 -1.66 7.55
C ILE A 60 14.04 -0.66 7.89
N CYS A 61 14.55 0.09 6.90
CA CYS A 61 15.52 1.16 7.16
C CYS A 61 14.93 2.25 8.06
N PHE A 62 13.66 2.62 7.85
CA PHE A 62 12.98 3.62 8.66
C PHE A 62 12.75 3.12 10.08
N SER A 63 12.23 1.91 10.26
CA SER A 63 11.99 1.31 11.58
C SER A 63 13.27 1.20 12.39
N ASN A 64 14.37 0.74 11.77
CA ASN A 64 15.66 0.66 12.45
C ASN A 64 16.18 2.03 12.88
N ARG A 65 15.91 3.09 12.08
CA ARG A 65 16.32 4.46 12.41
C ARG A 65 15.57 5.05 13.59
N ILE A 66 14.33 4.63 13.83
CA ILE A 66 13.48 5.11 14.93
C ILE A 66 13.37 4.12 16.09
N ASP A 67 14.18 3.05 16.07
CA ASP A 67 14.16 1.97 17.07
C ASP A 67 12.77 1.32 17.24
N LEU A 68 12.06 1.14 16.12
CA LEU A 68 10.77 0.46 16.08
C LEU A 68 10.98 -1.01 15.73
N ASP A 69 10.76 -1.89 16.70
CA ASP A 69 10.78 -3.34 16.44
C ASP A 69 9.52 -3.77 15.66
N LEU A 70 9.76 -4.41 14.52
CA LEU A 70 8.72 -4.94 13.63
C LEU A 70 8.71 -6.47 13.62
N ASP A 71 9.59 -7.14 14.36
CA ASP A 71 9.65 -8.60 14.37
C ASP A 71 8.30 -9.21 14.82
N GLY A 72 7.88 -10.28 14.15
CA GLY A 72 6.59 -10.91 14.40
C GLY A 72 5.36 -10.08 13.99
N SER A 73 5.52 -8.85 13.50
CA SER A 73 4.38 -8.01 13.09
C SER A 73 3.75 -8.52 11.79
N ALA A 74 2.43 -8.47 11.71
CA ALA A 74 1.69 -8.88 10.52
C ALA A 74 1.69 -7.78 9.45
N LEU A 75 2.18 -8.11 8.24
CA LEU A 75 2.10 -7.24 7.08
C LEU A 75 0.96 -7.71 6.16
N THR A 76 -0.14 -6.97 6.20
CA THR A 76 -1.35 -7.26 5.41
C THR A 76 -1.27 -6.64 4.02
N LEU A 77 -1.43 -7.44 2.95
CA LEU A 77 -1.35 -6.98 1.56
C LEU A 77 -2.46 -7.58 0.68
N ASP A 78 -2.80 -6.87 -0.40
CA ASP A 78 -3.75 -7.34 -1.41
C ASP A 78 -3.21 -8.51 -2.24
N SER A 79 -4.11 -9.22 -2.92
CA SER A 79 -3.76 -10.38 -3.75
C SER A 79 -2.85 -10.07 -4.93
N GLY A 80 -2.74 -8.80 -5.32
CA GLY A 80 -1.78 -8.34 -6.34
C GLY A 80 -0.32 -8.52 -5.91
N PHE A 81 -0.05 -8.62 -4.61
CA PHE A 81 1.27 -8.84 -4.04
C PHE A 81 1.57 -10.31 -3.76
N ASP A 82 0.63 -11.22 -4.05
CA ASP A 82 0.78 -12.66 -3.78
C ASP A 82 1.80 -13.29 -4.74
N SER A 83 3.06 -13.35 -4.29
CA SER A 83 4.14 -14.05 -4.96
C SER A 83 5.02 -14.78 -3.95
N LYS A 84 5.67 -15.86 -4.37
CA LYS A 84 6.61 -16.60 -3.52
C LYS A 84 7.77 -15.72 -3.07
N VAL A 85 8.28 -14.88 -3.98
CA VAL A 85 9.37 -13.94 -3.71
C VAL A 85 8.96 -12.93 -2.64
N ASN A 86 7.81 -12.28 -2.79
CA ASN A 86 7.30 -11.30 -1.83
C ASN A 86 7.10 -11.92 -0.43
N LYS A 87 6.49 -13.10 -0.36
CA LYS A 87 6.30 -13.83 0.91
C LYS A 87 7.64 -14.17 1.58
N LYS A 88 8.65 -14.54 0.79
CA LYS A 88 10.00 -14.83 1.29
C LYS A 88 10.67 -13.57 1.82
N SER A 89 10.67 -12.48 1.05
CA SER A 89 11.28 -11.21 1.44
C SER A 89 10.66 -10.64 2.71
N ILE A 90 9.34 -10.75 2.90
CA ILE A 90 8.69 -10.31 4.15
C ILE A 90 9.19 -11.14 5.34
N LYS A 91 9.24 -12.47 5.21
CA LYS A 91 9.69 -13.36 6.30
C LYS A 91 11.16 -13.18 6.65
N GLU A 92 12.01 -12.90 5.66
CA GLU A 92 13.43 -12.61 5.86
C GLU A 92 13.66 -11.36 6.72
N GLN A 93 12.68 -10.46 6.80
CA GLN A 93 12.70 -9.28 7.66
C GLN A 93 11.97 -9.47 8.99
N GLY A 94 11.68 -10.72 9.40
CA GLY A 94 10.98 -11.03 10.67
C GLY A 94 9.45 -10.82 10.65
N LEU A 95 8.90 -10.30 9.56
CA LEU A 95 7.48 -10.00 9.43
C LEU A 95 6.64 -11.23 9.05
N ILE A 96 5.37 -11.23 9.45
CA ILE A 96 4.38 -12.26 9.09
C ILE A 96 3.59 -11.81 7.85
N PRO A 97 3.76 -12.44 6.67
CA PRO A 97 3.02 -12.06 5.47
C PRO A 97 1.55 -12.50 5.55
N VAL A 98 0.63 -11.54 5.55
CA VAL A 98 -0.83 -11.77 5.48
C VAL A 98 -1.34 -11.26 4.14
N ILE A 99 -1.06 -12.02 3.07
CA ILE A 99 -1.43 -11.66 1.70
C ILE A 99 -2.64 -12.47 1.25
N TYR A 100 -3.68 -11.80 0.73
CA TYR A 100 -4.86 -12.49 0.21
C TYR A 100 -4.48 -13.42 -0.93
N PRO A 101 -4.82 -14.73 -0.89
CA PRO A 101 -4.43 -15.66 -1.93
C PRO A 101 -5.00 -15.30 -3.31
N ASN A 102 -4.15 -15.27 -4.33
CA ASN A 102 -4.54 -14.90 -5.70
C ASN A 102 -5.11 -16.09 -6.47
N LYS A 103 -6.41 -16.05 -6.76
CA LYS A 103 -7.14 -17.14 -7.46
C LYS A 103 -7.00 -17.12 -8.99
N ARG A 104 -6.37 -16.11 -9.60
CA ARG A 104 -6.46 -15.86 -11.07
C ARG A 104 -6.07 -17.06 -11.94
N ASN A 105 -5.12 -17.88 -11.49
CA ASN A 105 -4.59 -19.01 -12.26
C ASN A 105 -5.14 -20.37 -11.78
N THR A 106 -6.15 -20.39 -10.90
CA THR A 106 -6.64 -21.63 -10.27
C THR A 106 -8.16 -21.65 -10.23
N LYS A 107 -8.76 -22.62 -10.93
CA LYS A 107 -10.23 -22.81 -11.00
C LYS A 107 -10.72 -24.00 -10.17
N GLU A 108 -9.83 -24.95 -9.87
CA GLU A 108 -10.15 -26.15 -9.10
C GLU A 108 -10.54 -25.81 -7.65
N PRO A 109 -11.75 -26.20 -7.18
CA PRO A 109 -12.23 -25.86 -5.83
C PRO A 109 -11.30 -26.34 -4.70
N ILE A 110 -10.74 -27.55 -4.83
CA ILE A 110 -9.82 -28.14 -3.84
C ILE A 110 -8.52 -27.34 -3.76
N ALA A 111 -7.99 -26.92 -4.92
CA ALA A 111 -6.78 -26.11 -4.97
C ALA A 111 -7.02 -24.73 -4.35
N ILE A 112 -8.16 -24.10 -4.62
CA ILE A 112 -8.56 -22.84 -3.98
C ILE A 112 -8.65 -23.04 -2.46
N ALA A 113 -9.35 -24.07 -1.97
CA ALA A 113 -9.47 -24.33 -0.54
C ALA A 113 -8.10 -24.50 0.15
N ARG A 114 -7.15 -25.19 -0.48
CA ARG A 114 -5.77 -25.34 0.02
C ARG A 114 -5.04 -24.02 0.17
N MET A 115 -5.26 -23.05 -0.73
CA MET A 115 -4.63 -21.73 -0.64
C MET A 115 -5.09 -20.95 0.60
N PHE A 116 -6.35 -21.13 1.02
CA PHE A 116 -6.92 -20.45 2.18
C PHE A 116 -6.70 -21.21 3.50
N ARG A 117 -6.25 -22.46 3.47
CA ARG A 117 -6.06 -23.30 4.67
C ARG A 117 -5.23 -22.65 5.77
N TRP A 118 -4.18 -21.92 5.39
CA TRP A 118 -3.25 -21.26 6.31
C TRP A 118 -3.36 -19.73 6.26
N PHE A 119 -4.40 -19.22 5.60
CA PHE A 119 -4.61 -17.79 5.49
C PHE A 119 -5.24 -17.26 6.78
N LYS A 120 -4.53 -16.33 7.44
CA LYS A 120 -4.98 -15.66 8.67
C LYS A 120 -6.07 -14.63 8.35
N LYS A 121 -7.29 -15.12 8.13
CA LYS A 121 -8.45 -14.32 7.72
C LYS A 121 -8.84 -13.28 8.77
N ASP A 122 -8.71 -13.64 10.04
CA ASP A 122 -8.88 -12.80 11.23
C ASP A 122 -7.97 -11.56 11.22
N ILE A 123 -6.69 -11.75 10.89
CA ILE A 123 -5.78 -10.61 10.75
C ILE A 123 -6.11 -9.83 9.47
N TYR A 124 -6.43 -10.51 8.38
CA TYR A 124 -6.77 -9.85 7.12
C TYR A 124 -8.03 -8.98 7.22
N THR A 125 -8.99 -9.32 8.09
CA THR A 125 -10.19 -8.49 8.26
C THR A 125 -9.85 -7.08 8.72
N GLU A 126 -8.75 -6.87 9.46
CA GLU A 126 -8.29 -5.56 9.92
C GLU A 126 -7.95 -4.57 8.78
N ARG A 127 -7.84 -5.04 7.53
CA ARG A 127 -7.62 -4.19 6.36
C ARG A 127 -8.66 -3.07 6.20
N TYR A 128 -9.87 -3.22 6.76
CA TYR A 128 -10.89 -2.14 6.70
C TYR A 128 -10.39 -0.85 7.36
N LYS A 129 -9.46 -0.95 8.34
CA LYS A 129 -8.85 0.19 9.01
C LYS A 129 -7.92 0.95 8.06
N VAL A 130 -7.21 0.20 7.21
CA VAL A 130 -6.39 0.74 6.12
C VAL A 130 -7.29 1.43 5.09
N GLU A 131 -8.39 0.78 4.68
CA GLU A 131 -9.36 1.36 3.73
C GLU A 131 -9.97 2.66 4.27
N ARG A 132 -10.29 2.75 5.57
CA ARG A 132 -10.75 3.99 6.21
C ARG A 132 -9.73 5.11 6.12
N THR A 133 -8.45 4.80 6.34
CA THR A 133 -7.36 5.78 6.26
C THR A 133 -7.23 6.35 4.84
N PHE A 134 -7.35 5.49 3.83
CA PHE A 134 -7.41 5.92 2.42
C PHE A 134 -8.71 6.69 2.11
N GLY A 135 -9.82 6.36 2.76
CA GLY A 135 -11.05 7.14 2.68
C GLY A 135 -10.89 8.58 3.19
N TRP A 136 -10.08 8.81 4.23
CA TRP A 136 -9.73 10.17 4.67
C TRP A 136 -8.87 10.90 3.63
N GLN A 137 -7.92 10.20 3.00
CA GLN A 137 -7.13 10.78 1.91
C GLN A 137 -8.00 11.22 0.73
N ASP A 138 -9.03 10.44 0.38
CA ASP A 138 -9.94 10.75 -0.73
C ASP A 138 -10.76 12.03 -0.50
N THR A 139 -10.87 12.52 0.75
CA THR A 139 -11.51 13.82 1.04
C THR A 139 -10.72 15.00 0.50
N TYR A 140 -9.40 14.86 0.33
CA TYR A 140 -8.55 15.89 -0.26
C TYR A 140 -8.71 15.87 -1.78
N ARG A 141 -9.59 16.73 -2.32
CA ARG A 141 -9.88 16.85 -3.76
C ARG A 141 -8.63 16.94 -4.64
N LYS A 142 -7.57 17.60 -4.14
CA LYS A 142 -6.30 17.75 -4.85
C LYS A 142 -5.57 16.42 -5.07
N LEU A 143 -5.74 15.46 -4.16
CA LEU A 143 -5.17 14.11 -4.25
C LEU A 143 -6.08 13.15 -5.03
N ALA A 144 -7.40 13.29 -4.88
CA ALA A 144 -8.37 12.46 -5.61
C ALA A 144 -8.23 12.61 -7.15
N LEU A 145 -7.88 13.81 -7.62
CA LEU A 145 -7.58 14.08 -9.03
C LEU A 145 -6.44 15.08 -9.17
N SER A 146 -5.23 14.58 -9.44
CA SER A 146 -4.07 15.46 -9.63
C SER A 146 -3.97 16.00 -11.07
N TYR A 147 -3.73 17.31 -11.14
CA TYR A 147 -3.41 18.05 -12.36
C TYR A 147 -1.93 18.44 -12.45
N ASP A 148 -1.13 18.05 -11.46
CA ASP A 148 0.27 18.42 -11.32
C ASP A 148 1.15 17.59 -12.26
N LYS A 149 2.08 18.26 -12.96
CA LYS A 149 3.01 17.60 -13.89
C LYS A 149 4.20 16.95 -13.18
N LEU A 150 4.72 17.60 -12.15
CA LEU A 150 5.91 17.16 -11.41
C LEU A 150 5.57 16.09 -10.37
N LYS A 151 6.39 15.04 -10.33
CA LYS A 151 6.23 13.92 -9.39
C LYS A 151 6.42 14.38 -7.95
N GLU A 152 7.37 15.29 -7.75
CA GLU A 152 7.76 15.89 -6.49
C GLU A 152 6.57 16.65 -5.88
N THR A 153 5.86 17.43 -6.70
CA THR A 153 4.66 18.16 -6.28
C THR A 153 3.55 17.19 -5.84
N ARG A 154 3.28 16.14 -6.63
CA ARG A 154 2.28 15.13 -6.26
C ARG A 154 2.65 14.41 -4.96
N LEU A 155 3.92 14.05 -4.81
CA LEU A 155 4.42 13.40 -3.62
C LEU A 155 4.38 14.32 -2.39
N GLY A 156 4.75 15.59 -2.54
CA GLY A 156 4.69 16.58 -1.46
C GLY A 156 3.27 16.78 -0.91
N PHE A 157 2.26 16.87 -1.79
CA PHE A 157 0.87 16.96 -1.34
C PHE A 157 0.38 15.69 -0.63
N ARG A 158 0.87 14.51 -1.02
CA ARG A 158 0.58 13.26 -0.29
C ARG A 158 1.19 13.26 1.10
N TYR A 159 2.45 13.66 1.22
CA TYR A 159 3.08 13.79 2.54
C TYR A 159 2.33 14.78 3.43
N LEU A 160 1.91 15.93 2.88
CA LEU A 160 1.12 16.90 3.63
C LEU A 160 -0.20 16.28 4.14
N ALA A 161 -0.94 15.57 3.27
CA ALA A 161 -2.19 14.93 3.67
C ALA A 161 -1.97 13.84 4.73
N TYR A 162 -0.93 13.01 4.59
CA TYR A 162 -0.61 11.98 5.58
C TYR A 162 -0.16 12.56 6.91
N SER A 163 0.60 13.66 6.91
CA SER A 163 0.91 14.41 8.11
C SER A 163 -0.38 14.91 8.78
N MET A 164 -1.30 15.52 8.03
CA MET A 164 -2.59 15.98 8.58
C MET A 164 -3.43 14.83 9.13
N ILE A 165 -3.47 13.69 8.44
CA ILE A 165 -4.14 12.47 8.94
C ILE A 165 -3.48 12.03 10.25
N ASN A 166 -2.16 11.98 10.33
CA ASN A 166 -1.46 11.60 11.56
C ASN A 166 -1.72 12.59 12.70
N PHE A 167 -1.81 13.89 12.43
CA PHE A 167 -2.12 14.90 13.44
C PHE A 167 -3.61 14.99 13.83
N ARG A 168 -4.50 14.19 13.23
CA ARG A 168 -5.94 14.19 13.57
C ARG A 168 -6.19 13.99 15.07
N THR A 169 -5.38 13.17 15.74
CA THR A 169 -5.51 12.89 17.17
C THR A 169 -5.00 14.03 18.04
N THR A 170 -4.15 14.89 17.50
CA THR A 170 -3.63 16.08 18.20
C THR A 170 -4.62 17.24 18.09
N PHE A 171 -5.24 17.44 16.92
CA PHE A 171 -6.13 18.57 16.68
C PHE A 171 -7.61 18.33 17.00
N ASN A 172 -8.09 17.08 17.06
CA ASN A 172 -9.48 16.77 17.43
C ASN A 172 -9.72 16.71 18.95
N ASN A 173 -8.68 16.89 19.76
CA ASN A 173 -8.78 16.93 21.22
C ASN A 173 -8.68 18.35 21.80
N LEU A 174 -8.79 19.37 20.93
CA LEU A 174 -8.94 20.79 21.26
C LEU A 174 -10.39 21.22 20.97
#